data_AF-A0AAN0JWB1-F1
#
_entry.id   AF-A0AAN0JWB1-F1
#
_cell.length_a   1.000
_cell.length_b   1.000
_cell.length_c   1.000
_cell.angle_alpha   90.00
_cell.angle_beta   90.00
_cell.angle_gamma   90.00
#
_symmetry.space_group_name_H-M   'P 1'
#
loop_
_entity.id
_entity.type
_entity.pdbx_description
1 polymer ?
#
loop_
_entity_poly.entity_id
_entity_poly.type
_entity_poly.pdbx_seq_one_letter_code
_entity_poly.pdbx_strand_id
1 'polypeptide(L)'
;MEVLQNLSPTQNLSSASCRIIRGMRMEIEQLQLLLTNKTGLLDQNEPFTDIKREIAELQEQISLMSVHILNKGEENESHKHVIAECIKLTATITYTESDEETDEDDYKLTNDAIFIACCGYYAIGGDEISFSKGEQLEICNKLSTYYWEGRSLVSGDEGVIPSSCVHSIFESLHLLEFILSVEEVSLPILHKIKNDASSNDEKVSLFLDIINDDPMMIPALRQDWEQHEEGRIGYFIWSLIQ
;
A
#
# COMPACT_ATOMS: atom_id res chain seq x y z
N MET A 1 -40.12 -33.88 -52.94
CA MET A 1 -40.65 -32.50 -52.97
C MET A 1 -39.54 -31.60 -53.51
N GLU A 2 -39.19 -31.52 -54.80
CA GLU A 2 -39.93 -31.53 -56.06
C GLU A 2 -41.13 -30.57 -56.13
N VAL A 3 -40.81 -29.27 -56.18
CA VAL A 3 -41.61 -28.21 -56.83
C VAL A 3 -40.55 -27.13 -57.17
N LEU A 4 -39.95 -27.03 -58.35
CA LEU A 4 -40.53 -26.69 -59.66
C LEU A 4 -39.60 -27.22 -60.77
N GLN A 5 -39.92 -28.40 -61.29
CA GLN A 5 -39.66 -28.65 -62.70
C GLN A 5 -40.75 -27.94 -63.52
N ASN A 6 -40.38 -27.55 -64.73
CA ASN A 6 -41.23 -27.04 -65.81
C ASN A 6 -41.44 -25.53 -65.82
N LEU A 7 -40.61 -24.86 -66.62
CA LEU A 7 -41.07 -24.03 -67.72
C LEU A 7 -39.89 -23.86 -68.70
N SER A 8 -39.67 -24.90 -69.50
CA SER A 8 -38.97 -24.80 -70.77
C SER A 8 -39.83 -23.99 -71.74
N PRO A 9 -39.36 -22.86 -72.30
CA PRO A 9 -40.09 -22.19 -73.36
C PRO A 9 -39.71 -22.82 -74.70
N THR A 10 -40.30 -23.97 -75.02
CA THR A 10 -40.54 -24.35 -76.42
C THR A 10 -41.96 -23.95 -76.78
N GLN A 11 -42.18 -22.65 -76.94
CA GLN A 11 -43.38 -22.09 -77.59
C GLN A 11 -42.93 -20.86 -78.37
N ASN A 12 -43.39 -20.71 -79.61
CA ASN A 12 -43.13 -19.58 -80.51
C ASN A 12 -43.48 -18.25 -79.82
N LEU A 13 -42.57 -17.72 -79.02
CA LEU A 13 -42.71 -16.45 -78.35
C LEU A 13 -42.50 -15.35 -79.39
N SER A 14 -43.47 -14.45 -79.49
CA SER A 14 -43.32 -13.19 -80.21
C SER A 14 -42.01 -12.51 -79.80
N SER A 15 -41.32 -11.87 -80.75
CA SER A 15 -40.10 -11.07 -80.51
C SER A 15 -40.26 -10.10 -79.33
N ALA A 16 -41.49 -9.57 -79.12
CA ALA A 16 -41.82 -8.73 -77.98
C ALA A 16 -41.73 -9.47 -76.64
N SER A 17 -42.26 -10.70 -76.54
CA SER A 17 -42.20 -11.51 -75.32
C SER A 17 -40.77 -11.93 -74.98
N CYS A 18 -39.94 -12.28 -75.97
CA CYS A 18 -38.52 -12.58 -75.75
C CYS A 18 -37.75 -11.38 -75.19
N ARG A 19 -38.09 -10.15 -75.63
CA ARG A 19 -37.50 -8.91 -75.10
C ARG A 19 -37.91 -8.64 -73.65
N ILE A 20 -39.18 -8.88 -73.31
CA ILE A 20 -39.70 -8.70 -71.95
C ILE A 20 -39.03 -9.68 -70.98
N ILE A 21 -38.97 -10.97 -71.32
CA ILE A 21 -38.33 -11.99 -70.48
C ILE A 21 -36.85 -11.66 -70.25
N ARG A 22 -36.14 -11.22 -71.29
CA ARG A 22 -34.74 -10.79 -71.17
C ARG A 22 -34.58 -9.57 -70.27
N GLY A 23 -35.48 -8.58 -70.36
CA GLY A 23 -35.51 -7.42 -69.48
C GLY A 23 -35.71 -7.80 -68.01
N MET A 24 -36.73 -8.63 -67.73
CA MET A 24 -37.00 -9.12 -66.38
C MET A 24 -35.82 -9.92 -65.81
N ARG A 25 -35.14 -10.72 -66.64
CA ARG A 25 -33.94 -11.45 -66.20
C ARG A 25 -32.81 -10.49 -65.78
N MET A 26 -32.58 -9.44 -66.57
CA MET A 26 -31.56 -8.43 -66.25
C MET A 26 -31.89 -7.67 -64.96
N GLU A 27 -33.17 -7.33 -64.73
CA GLU A 27 -33.61 -6.69 -63.48
C GLU A 27 -33.45 -7.61 -62.28
N ILE A 28 -33.79 -8.89 -62.41
CA ILE A 28 -33.59 -9.90 -61.35
C ILE A 28 -32.10 -10.06 -61.04
N GLU A 29 -31.25 -10.14 -62.06
CA GLU A 29 -29.79 -10.24 -61.88
C GLU A 29 -29.21 -8.98 -61.21
N GLN A 30 -29.69 -7.79 -61.57
CA GLN A 30 -29.28 -6.55 -60.90
C GLN A 30 -29.73 -6.49 -59.45
N LEU A 31 -30.97 -6.90 -59.15
CA LEU A 31 -31.47 -6.97 -57.78
C LEU A 31 -30.72 -8.00 -56.94
N GLN A 32 -30.37 -9.15 -57.52
CA GLN A 32 -29.54 -10.15 -56.86
C GLN A 32 -28.16 -9.59 -56.52
N LEU A 33 -27.48 -8.94 -57.47
CA LEU A 33 -26.17 -8.31 -57.24
C LEU A 33 -26.23 -7.24 -56.14
N LEU A 34 -27.27 -6.41 -56.13
CA LEU A 34 -27.49 -5.40 -55.10
C LEU A 34 -27.71 -6.04 -53.72
N LEU A 35 -28.45 -7.15 -53.65
CA LEU A 35 -28.69 -7.87 -52.40
C LEU A 35 -27.40 -8.49 -51.84
N THR A 36 -26.58 -9.11 -52.70
CA THR A 36 -25.31 -9.74 -52.31
C THR A 36 -24.31 -8.71 -51.79
N ASN A 37 -24.21 -7.56 -52.45
CA ASN A 37 -23.36 -6.45 -51.99
C ASN A 37 -23.84 -5.88 -50.65
N LYS A 38 -25.15 -5.85 -50.41
CA LYS A 38 -25.73 -5.39 -49.15
C LYS A 38 -25.61 -6.41 -48.02
N THR A 39 -25.55 -7.71 -48.32
CA THR A 39 -25.28 -8.76 -47.34
C THR A 39 -23.80 -8.85 -46.94
N GLY A 40 -22.87 -8.40 -47.80
CA GLY A 40 -21.46 -8.19 -47.42
C GLY A 40 -21.26 -7.12 -46.32
N LEU A 41 -22.29 -6.31 -46.03
CA LEU A 41 -22.29 -5.33 -44.93
C LEU A 41 -22.46 -6.00 -43.55
N LEU A 42 -22.79 -7.29 -43.48
CA LEU A 42 -22.76 -8.07 -42.23
C LEU A 42 -21.34 -8.32 -41.73
N ASP A 43 -20.33 -8.28 -42.61
CA ASP A 43 -18.91 -8.48 -42.27
C ASP A 43 -18.30 -7.25 -41.56
N GLN A 44 -18.98 -6.10 -41.63
CA GLN A 44 -18.61 -4.89 -40.88
C GLN A 44 -18.99 -4.96 -39.39
N ASN A 45 -19.50 -6.10 -38.92
CA ASN A 45 -19.74 -6.34 -37.49
C ASN A 45 -18.50 -6.89 -36.77
N GLU A 46 -17.41 -7.20 -37.48
CA GLU A 46 -16.13 -7.59 -36.88
C GLU A 46 -15.57 -6.52 -35.91
N PRO A 47 -15.49 -5.22 -36.27
CA PRO A 47 -15.09 -4.19 -35.31
C PRO A 47 -16.07 -4.07 -34.13
N PHE A 48 -17.34 -4.40 -34.32
CA PHE A 48 -18.33 -4.39 -33.24
C PHE A 48 -18.16 -5.58 -32.27
N THR A 49 -17.74 -6.74 -32.78
CA THR A 49 -17.36 -7.88 -31.93
C THR A 49 -16.06 -7.62 -31.16
N ASP A 50 -15.12 -6.90 -31.75
CA ASP A 50 -13.88 -6.49 -31.09
C ASP A 50 -14.13 -5.49 -29.97
N ILE A 51 -14.92 -4.46 -30.24
CA ILE A 51 -15.36 -3.48 -29.22
C ILE A 51 -16.12 -4.17 -28.08
N LYS A 52 -16.99 -5.14 -28.39
CA LYS A 52 -17.71 -5.91 -27.36
C LYS A 52 -16.77 -6.73 -26.47
N ARG A 53 -15.72 -7.31 -27.04
CA ARG A 53 -14.69 -8.05 -26.31
C ARG A 53 -13.85 -7.12 -25.43
N GLU A 54 -13.42 -5.98 -25.96
CA GLU A 54 -12.67 -4.97 -25.22
C GLU A 54 -13.48 -4.38 -24.05
N ILE A 55 -14.78 -4.15 -24.24
CA ILE A 55 -15.69 -3.74 -23.15
C ILE A 55 -15.74 -4.81 -22.04
N ALA A 56 -15.79 -6.09 -22.40
CA ALA A 56 -15.81 -7.18 -21.40
C ALA A 56 -14.49 -7.26 -20.61
N GLU A 57 -13.36 -7.12 -21.30
CA GLU A 57 -12.02 -7.09 -20.66
C GLU A 57 -11.89 -5.88 -19.70
N LEU A 58 -12.34 -4.70 -20.12
CA LEU A 58 -12.35 -3.51 -19.26
C LEU A 58 -13.27 -3.69 -18.04
N GLN A 59 -14.43 -4.31 -18.21
CA GLN A 59 -15.34 -4.62 -17.10
C GLN A 59 -14.71 -5.59 -16.10
N GLU A 60 -13.99 -6.61 -16.57
CA GLU A 60 -13.26 -7.55 -15.73
C GLU A 60 -12.12 -6.85 -14.97
N GLN A 61 -11.34 -6.00 -15.65
CA GLN A 61 -10.28 -5.21 -15.00
C GLN A 61 -10.84 -4.26 -13.93
N ILE A 62 -11.97 -3.59 -14.20
CA ILE A 62 -12.64 -2.74 -13.21
C ILE A 62 -13.11 -3.57 -12.01
N SER A 63 -13.62 -4.78 -12.24
CA SER A 63 -14.06 -5.67 -11.16
C SER A 63 -12.87 -6.12 -10.29
N LEU A 64 -11.75 -6.52 -10.91
CA LEU A 64 -10.53 -6.90 -10.18
C LEU A 64 -9.95 -5.72 -9.40
N MET A 65 -9.91 -4.53 -10.02
CA MET A 65 -9.47 -3.30 -9.37
C MET A 65 -10.36 -2.95 -8.18
N SER A 66 -11.68 -3.11 -8.31
CA SER A 66 -12.64 -2.83 -7.24
C SER A 66 -12.42 -3.77 -6.05
N VAL A 67 -12.17 -5.06 -6.30
CA VAL A 67 -11.82 -6.02 -5.23
C VAL A 67 -10.50 -5.62 -4.56
N HIS A 68 -9.48 -5.25 -5.32
CA HIS A 68 -8.20 -4.79 -4.75
C HIS A 68 -8.38 -3.54 -3.89
N ILE A 69 -9.18 -2.56 -4.33
CA ILE A 69 -9.46 -1.34 -3.58
C ILE A 69 -10.24 -1.66 -2.31
N LEU A 70 -11.21 -2.58 -2.38
CA LEU A 70 -11.99 -3.01 -1.21
C LEU A 70 -11.13 -3.78 -0.20
N ASN A 71 -10.27 -4.69 -0.62
CA ASN A 71 -9.35 -5.40 0.27
C ASN A 71 -8.36 -4.44 0.94
N LYS A 72 -7.81 -3.47 0.20
CA LYS A 72 -7.00 -2.39 0.80
C LYS A 72 -7.82 -1.54 1.79
N GLY A 73 -9.10 -1.33 1.50
CA GLY A 73 -10.03 -0.66 2.41
C GLY A 73 -10.30 -1.47 3.69
N GLU A 74 -10.42 -2.79 3.60
CA GLU A 74 -10.60 -3.70 4.73
C GLU A 74 -9.32 -3.79 5.59
N GLU A 75 -8.14 -3.85 4.98
CA GLU A 75 -6.85 -3.69 5.66
C GLU A 75 -6.74 -2.33 6.37
N ASN A 76 -7.18 -1.26 5.72
CA ASN A 76 -7.22 0.08 6.33
C ASN A 76 -8.24 0.17 7.48
N GLU A 77 -9.39 -0.50 7.41
CA GLU A 77 -10.35 -0.56 8.51
C GLU A 77 -9.83 -1.43 9.67
N SER A 78 -9.04 -2.48 9.36
CA SER A 78 -8.28 -3.24 10.35
C SER A 78 -7.22 -2.37 11.05
N HIS A 79 -6.43 -1.61 10.31
CA HIS A 79 -5.48 -0.65 10.89
C HIS A 79 -6.19 0.42 11.73
N LYS A 80 -7.35 0.90 11.28
CA LYS A 80 -8.17 1.86 12.03
C LYS A 80 -8.78 1.25 13.29
N HIS A 81 -9.10 -0.05 13.28
CA HIS A 81 -9.51 -0.79 14.46
C HIS A 81 -8.37 -0.90 15.46
N VAL A 82 -7.17 -1.28 15.00
CA VAL A 82 -5.95 -1.33 15.82
C VAL A 82 -5.63 0.05 16.40
N ILE A 83 -5.69 1.11 15.59
CA ILE A 83 -5.47 2.49 16.07
C ILE A 83 -6.54 2.89 17.10
N ALA A 84 -7.82 2.56 16.87
CA ALA A 84 -8.89 2.86 17.82
C ALA A 84 -8.77 2.05 19.12
N GLU A 85 -8.27 0.81 19.06
CA GLU A 85 -7.97 -0.02 20.22
C GLU A 85 -6.78 0.53 21.00
N CYS A 86 -5.71 0.94 20.32
CA CYS A 86 -4.58 1.65 20.91
C CYS A 86 -5.05 2.93 21.62
N ILE A 87 -5.86 3.77 20.97
CA ILE A 87 -6.41 4.99 21.57
C ILE A 87 -7.29 4.69 22.80
N LYS A 88 -8.11 3.62 22.76
CA LYS A 88 -8.94 3.21 23.90
C LYS A 88 -8.10 2.70 25.07
N LEU A 89 -7.03 1.95 24.80
CA LEU A 89 -6.07 1.55 25.82
C LEU A 89 -5.40 2.77 26.45
N THR A 90 -4.96 3.74 25.63
CA THR A 90 -4.40 5.01 26.12
C THR A 90 -5.39 5.75 27.02
N ALA A 91 -6.65 5.86 26.62
CA ALA A 91 -7.68 6.54 27.42
C ALA A 91 -8.01 5.79 28.72
N THR A 92 -8.05 4.45 28.71
CA THR A 92 -8.39 3.66 29.91
C THR A 92 -7.30 3.80 30.99
N ILE A 93 -6.03 3.88 30.57
CA ILE A 93 -4.89 4.15 31.46
C ILE A 93 -5.04 5.53 32.14
N THR A 94 -5.52 6.55 31.42
CA THR A 94 -5.66 7.92 31.97
C THR A 94 -6.78 8.11 33.00
N TYR A 95 -7.74 7.18 33.11
CA TYR A 95 -8.88 7.30 34.04
C TYR A 95 -8.77 6.40 35.29
N THR A 96 -7.74 5.56 35.39
CA THR A 96 -7.48 4.73 36.58
C THR A 96 -6.49 5.34 37.57
N GLU A 97 -5.94 6.53 37.26
CA GLU A 97 -5.02 7.29 38.12
C GLU A 97 -5.72 8.50 38.78
N SER A 98 -6.90 8.29 39.36
CA SER A 98 -7.43 9.21 40.37
C SER A 98 -7.69 8.43 41.64
N ASP A 99 -6.95 8.78 42.69
CA ASP A 99 -7.06 8.30 44.07
C ASP A 99 -6.09 7.16 44.44
N GLU A 100 -4.78 7.42 44.38
CA GLU A 100 -3.86 7.02 45.47
C GLU A 100 -2.53 7.80 45.35
N GLU A 101 -2.22 8.62 46.37
CA GLU A 101 -0.93 9.28 46.55
C GLU A 101 0.15 8.23 46.83
N THR A 102 1.13 8.05 45.95
CA THR A 102 2.46 7.54 46.34
C THR A 102 3.53 7.89 45.30
N ASP A 103 4.55 8.60 45.79
CA ASP A 103 5.95 8.79 45.37
C ASP A 103 6.34 8.88 43.88
N GLU A 104 7.10 9.95 43.58
CA GLU A 104 7.74 10.32 42.31
C GLU A 104 8.53 9.17 41.66
N ASP A 105 8.43 9.10 40.32
CA ASP A 105 9.31 8.41 39.37
C ASP A 105 9.06 6.93 39.02
N ASP A 106 7.86 6.49 38.59
CA ASP A 106 7.77 5.29 37.71
C ASP A 106 6.42 5.11 36.97
N TYR A 107 6.18 5.87 35.90
CA TYR A 107 5.11 5.54 34.94
C TYR A 107 5.71 5.30 33.56
N LYS A 108 6.46 4.20 33.44
CA LYS A 108 6.98 3.71 32.17
C LYS A 108 5.82 3.18 31.34
N LEU A 109 5.45 3.89 30.27
CA LEU A 109 4.42 3.49 29.31
C LEU A 109 4.62 2.03 28.89
N THR A 110 3.66 1.18 29.24
CA THR A 110 3.65 -0.27 29.00
C THR A 110 3.62 -0.66 27.51
N ASN A 111 3.36 0.28 26.60
CA ASN A 111 3.40 0.06 25.15
C ASN A 111 4.75 0.42 24.49
N ASP A 112 5.64 1.08 25.24
CA ASP A 112 7.00 1.39 24.83
C ASP A 112 7.97 0.25 25.18
N ALA A 113 7.45 -0.90 25.62
CA ALA A 113 8.25 -2.06 25.98
C ALA A 113 8.50 -3.00 24.78
N ILE A 114 7.65 -3.02 23.75
CA ILE A 114 7.83 -3.95 22.62
C ILE A 114 8.61 -3.29 21.49
N PHE A 115 9.76 -3.87 21.19
CA PHE A 115 10.66 -3.46 20.11
C PHE A 115 10.80 -4.56 19.07
N ILE A 116 11.15 -4.17 17.85
CA ILE A 116 11.40 -5.05 16.72
C ILE A 116 12.89 -4.96 16.37
N ALA A 117 13.53 -6.11 16.16
CA ALA A 117 14.91 -6.18 15.74
C ALA A 117 15.08 -5.72 14.28
N CYS A 118 15.87 -4.67 14.02
CA CYS A 118 16.17 -4.18 12.66
C CYS A 118 17.22 -5.06 11.95
N CYS A 119 18.02 -5.80 12.71
CA CYS A 119 19.02 -6.75 12.21
C CYS A 119 19.13 -7.98 13.13
N GLY A 120 19.72 -9.06 12.61
CA GLY A 120 20.03 -10.23 13.44
C GLY A 120 21.28 -9.96 14.28
N TYR A 121 21.25 -10.40 15.53
CA TYR A 121 22.34 -10.22 16.48
C TYR A 121 22.72 -11.55 17.13
N TYR A 122 24.03 -11.77 17.26
CA TYR A 122 24.58 -12.93 17.94
C TYR A 122 25.31 -12.46 19.18
N ALA A 123 24.93 -13.00 20.34
CA ALA A 123 25.51 -12.65 21.63
C ALA A 123 27.02 -12.85 21.62
N ILE A 124 27.76 -11.82 22.03
CA ILE A 124 29.21 -11.82 22.13
C ILE A 124 29.62 -12.01 23.60
N GLY A 125 28.86 -11.44 24.53
CA GLY A 125 29.02 -11.57 25.97
C GLY A 125 28.14 -12.66 26.61
N GLY A 126 28.45 -13.02 27.86
CA GLY A 126 27.66 -14.00 28.62
C GLY A 126 26.29 -13.50 29.08
N ASP A 127 26.12 -12.18 29.15
CA ASP A 127 24.89 -11.53 29.63
C ASP A 127 24.00 -11.04 28.47
N GLU A 128 24.46 -11.15 27.21
CA GLU A 128 23.74 -10.71 26.01
C GLU A 128 22.87 -11.84 25.43
N ILE A 129 21.77 -11.48 24.76
CA ILE A 129 20.90 -12.44 24.07
C ILE A 129 21.07 -12.39 22.55
N SER A 130 20.89 -13.53 21.88
CA SER A 130 20.89 -13.63 20.42
C SER A 130 19.44 -13.56 19.90
N PHE A 131 19.23 -12.90 18.77
CA PHE A 131 17.91 -12.76 18.15
C PHE A 131 18.01 -12.55 16.64
N SER A 132 16.93 -12.84 15.93
CA SER A 132 16.84 -12.70 14.46
C SER A 132 16.29 -11.34 14.05
N LYS A 133 16.59 -10.89 12.82
CA LYS A 133 15.94 -9.71 12.24
C LYS A 133 14.42 -9.91 12.21
N GLY A 134 13.66 -8.89 12.60
CA GLY A 134 12.20 -8.89 12.68
C GLY A 134 11.63 -9.55 13.94
N GLU A 135 12.49 -10.08 14.81
CA GLU A 135 12.06 -10.64 16.09
C GLU A 135 11.54 -9.55 17.04
N GLN A 136 10.50 -9.87 17.79
CA GLN A 136 9.96 -8.98 18.81
C GLN A 136 10.65 -9.21 20.15
N LEU A 137 11.07 -8.12 20.78
CA LEU A 137 11.74 -8.12 22.08
C LEU A 137 11.01 -7.19 23.03
N GLU A 138 10.84 -7.63 24.27
CA GLU A 138 10.36 -6.78 25.36
C GLU A 138 11.57 -6.12 26.03
N ILE A 139 11.59 -4.79 26.10
CA ILE A 139 12.64 -4.00 26.74
C ILE A 139 12.14 -3.55 28.12
N CYS A 140 12.71 -4.14 29.16
CA CYS A 140 12.34 -3.87 30.55
C CYS A 140 13.11 -2.67 31.10
N ASN A 141 14.38 -2.48 30.69
CA ASN A 141 15.24 -1.43 31.25
C ASN A 141 16.22 -0.87 30.21
N LYS A 142 16.49 0.44 30.24
CA LYS A 142 17.45 1.10 29.34
C LYS A 142 18.71 1.44 30.14
N LEU A 143 19.59 0.46 30.36
CA LEU A 143 20.79 0.60 31.22
C LEU A 143 21.74 1.70 30.75
N SER A 144 21.85 1.90 29.44
CA SER A 144 22.73 2.91 28.83
C SER A 144 22.21 3.29 27.45
N THR A 145 22.91 4.21 26.78
CA THR A 145 22.64 4.58 25.38
C THR A 145 22.84 3.41 24.41
N TYR A 146 23.75 2.47 24.72
CA TYR A 146 24.15 1.40 23.81
C TYR A 146 23.54 0.03 24.12
N TYR A 147 23.20 -0.23 25.39
CA TYR A 147 22.78 -1.54 25.88
C TYR A 147 21.59 -1.41 26.81
N TRP A 148 20.56 -2.21 26.54
CA TRP A 148 19.29 -2.27 27.26
C TRP A 148 19.06 -3.70 27.78
N GLU A 149 18.26 -3.87 28.83
CA GLU A 149 17.81 -5.18 29.29
C GLU A 149 16.45 -5.50 28.70
N GLY A 150 16.27 -6.75 28.31
CA GLY A 150 15.01 -7.22 27.82
C GLY A 150 14.94 -8.73 27.65
N ARG A 151 13.90 -9.15 26.96
CA ARG A 151 13.53 -10.54 26.75
C ARG A 151 13.16 -10.76 25.29
N SER A 152 13.68 -11.82 24.68
CA SER A 152 13.15 -12.30 23.39
C SER A 152 11.76 -12.90 23.60
N LEU A 153 10.77 -12.48 22.80
CA LEU A 153 9.45 -13.11 22.81
C LEU A 153 9.41 -14.44 22.04
N VAL A 154 10.47 -14.78 21.31
CA VAL A 154 10.58 -16.04 20.56
C VAL A 154 11.30 -17.12 21.35
N SER A 155 12.49 -16.83 21.88
CA SER A 155 13.25 -17.80 22.68
C SER A 155 12.87 -17.78 24.17
N GLY A 156 12.35 -16.65 24.66
CA GLY A 156 12.09 -16.42 26.08
C GLY A 156 13.33 -16.04 26.89
N ASP A 157 14.50 -15.96 26.24
CA ASP A 157 15.77 -15.62 26.89
C ASP A 157 15.76 -14.16 27.34
N GLU A 158 16.30 -13.93 28.54
CA GLU A 158 16.48 -12.60 29.12
C GLU A 158 17.95 -12.21 29.14
N GLY A 159 18.23 -10.96 28.87
CA GLY A 159 19.57 -10.40 28.98
C GLY A 159 19.72 -9.06 28.28
N VAL A 160 20.96 -8.75 27.94
CA VAL A 160 21.37 -7.49 27.36
C VAL A 160 21.15 -7.50 25.84
N ILE A 161 20.54 -6.43 25.36
CA ILE A 161 20.20 -6.19 23.97
C ILE A 161 20.89 -4.90 23.53
N PRO A 162 21.67 -4.90 22.43
CA PRO A 162 22.20 -3.67 21.87
C PRO A 162 21.05 -2.79 21.39
N SER A 163 20.97 -1.57 21.92
CA SER A 163 19.90 -0.61 21.58
C SER A 163 19.87 -0.34 20.08
N SER A 164 21.03 -0.36 19.41
CA SER A 164 21.18 -0.08 17.98
C SER A 164 20.49 -1.09 17.06
N CYS A 165 20.19 -2.28 17.57
CA CYS A 165 19.62 -3.37 16.80
C CYS A 165 18.09 -3.42 16.89
N VAL A 166 17.46 -2.52 17.65
CA VAL A 166 16.04 -2.57 17.96
C VAL A 166 15.37 -1.20 17.89
N HIS A 167 14.10 -1.15 17.48
CA HIS A 167 13.27 0.05 17.53
C HIS A 167 11.81 -0.31 17.83
N SER A 168 11.06 0.59 18.48
CA SER A 168 9.61 0.41 18.67
C SER A 168 8.83 1.17 17.58
N ILE A 169 7.57 0.79 17.37
CA ILE A 169 6.69 1.53 16.44
C ILE A 169 6.54 2.99 16.91
N PHE A 170 6.35 3.20 18.21
CA PHE A 170 6.22 4.54 18.80
C PHE A 170 7.47 5.37 18.62
N GLU A 171 8.65 4.79 18.89
CA GLU A 171 9.93 5.45 18.67
C GLU A 171 10.12 5.83 17.20
N SER A 172 9.77 4.93 16.28
CA SER A 172 9.85 5.19 14.84
C SER A 172 8.98 6.37 14.43
N LEU A 173 7.77 6.48 14.98
CA LEU A 173 6.87 7.60 14.73
C LEU A 173 7.43 8.92 15.31
N HIS A 174 7.98 8.89 16.52
CA HIS A 174 8.60 10.06 17.12
C HIS A 174 9.83 10.55 16.33
N LEU A 175 10.66 9.62 15.85
CA LEU A 175 11.81 9.96 15.00
C LEU A 175 11.35 10.54 13.65
N LEU A 176 10.28 10.01 13.05
CA LEU A 176 9.69 10.59 11.84
C LEU A 176 9.15 12.00 12.08
N GLU A 177 8.41 12.21 13.16
CA GLU A 177 7.89 13.52 13.54
C GLU A 177 9.03 14.53 13.73
N PHE A 178 10.11 14.12 14.39
CA PHE A 178 11.31 14.92 14.56
C PHE A 178 11.91 15.36 13.21
N ILE A 179 12.12 14.43 12.28
CA ILE A 179 12.66 14.71 10.94
C ILE A 179 11.79 15.71 10.17
N LEU A 180 10.47 15.59 10.30
CA LEU A 180 9.52 16.50 9.64
C LEU A 180 9.48 17.88 10.30
N SER A 181 9.85 17.99 11.57
CA SER A 181 9.77 19.21 12.38
C SER A 181 11.05 20.06 12.33
N VAL A 182 12.23 19.44 12.15
CA VAL A 182 13.51 20.17 12.07
C VAL A 182 13.59 21.00 10.79
N GLU A 183 14.22 22.18 10.84
CA GLU A 183 14.38 23.07 9.67
C GLU A 183 15.35 22.49 8.63
N GLU A 184 16.46 21.92 9.08
CA GLU A 184 17.46 21.25 8.26
C GLU A 184 17.69 19.84 8.81
N VAL A 185 17.71 18.84 7.92
CA VAL A 185 17.94 17.43 8.29
C VAL A 185 19.42 17.10 8.13
N SER A 186 20.02 16.51 9.16
CA SER A 186 21.46 16.22 9.22
C SER A 186 21.92 15.17 8.18
N LEU A 187 21.02 14.25 7.80
CA LEU A 187 21.32 13.16 6.88
C LEU A 187 20.71 13.42 5.49
N PRO A 188 21.51 13.44 4.39
CA PRO A 188 21.01 13.71 3.05
C PRO A 188 19.91 12.75 2.58
N ILE A 189 19.94 11.50 3.05
CA ILE A 189 18.92 10.51 2.72
C ILE A 189 17.53 10.88 3.25
N LEU A 190 17.47 11.65 4.33
CA LEU A 190 16.21 12.10 4.96
C LEU A 190 15.62 13.34 4.27
N HIS A 191 16.41 14.06 3.46
CA HIS A 191 15.90 15.17 2.66
C HIS A 191 14.81 14.71 1.70
N LYS A 192 14.92 13.49 1.19
CA LYS A 192 13.89 12.87 0.34
C LYS A 192 12.57 12.71 1.07
N ILE A 193 12.60 12.27 2.33
CA ILE A 193 11.39 12.15 3.16
C ILE A 193 10.77 13.54 3.38
N LYS A 194 11.58 14.53 3.72
CA LYS A 194 11.04 15.85 4.05
C LYS A 194 10.48 16.59 2.83
N ASN A 195 11.26 16.65 1.75
CA ASN A 195 11.06 17.60 0.66
C ASN A 195 10.59 16.95 -0.65
N ASP A 196 10.95 15.69 -0.91
CA ASP A 196 10.64 15.04 -2.20
C ASP A 196 9.32 14.25 -2.13
N ALA A 197 8.94 13.75 -0.95
CA ALA A 197 7.70 13.00 -0.76
C ALA A 197 6.45 13.91 -0.75
N SER A 198 5.43 13.51 -1.52
CA SER A 198 4.24 14.30 -1.83
C SER A 198 3.10 14.13 -0.81
N SER A 199 3.09 13.03 -0.06
CA SER A 199 2.03 12.69 0.89
C SER A 199 2.59 12.14 2.21
N ASN A 200 1.80 12.17 3.28
CA ASN A 200 2.21 11.59 4.57
C ASN A 200 2.45 10.07 4.46
N ASP A 201 1.65 9.36 3.69
CA ASP A 201 1.79 7.91 3.50
C ASP A 201 3.12 7.57 2.80
N GLU A 202 3.50 8.36 1.79
CA GLU A 202 4.78 8.24 1.10
C GLU A 202 5.97 8.54 2.02
N LYS A 203 5.82 9.53 2.91
CA LYS A 203 6.84 9.86 3.93
C LYS A 203 7.05 8.73 4.92
N VAL A 204 5.97 8.13 5.42
CA VAL A 204 6.01 6.98 6.32
C VAL A 204 6.66 5.79 5.63
N SER A 205 6.24 5.47 4.38
CA SER A 205 6.81 4.35 3.63
C SER A 205 8.32 4.52 3.41
N LEU A 206 8.75 5.69 2.94
CA LEU A 206 10.16 5.94 2.67
C LEU A 206 11.01 5.91 3.94
N PHE A 207 10.46 6.38 5.06
CA PHE A 207 11.11 6.29 6.36
C PHE A 207 11.30 4.84 6.81
N LEU A 208 10.26 4.02 6.71
CA LEU A 208 10.33 2.60 7.04
C LEU A 208 11.34 1.86 6.16
N ASP A 209 11.39 2.15 4.85
CA ASP A 209 12.38 1.58 3.94
C ASP A 209 13.80 1.92 4.40
N ILE A 210 14.06 3.18 4.75
CA ILE A 210 15.38 3.65 5.20
C ILE A 210 15.84 2.93 6.48
N ILE A 211 14.98 2.83 7.50
CA ILE A 211 15.35 2.19 8.77
C ILE A 211 15.46 0.67 8.66
N ASN A 212 14.76 0.05 7.70
CA ASN A 212 14.82 -1.38 7.46
C ASN A 212 16.02 -1.80 6.61
N ASP A 213 16.45 -0.94 5.69
CA ASP A 213 17.59 -1.17 4.80
C ASP A 213 18.93 -0.96 5.51
N ASP A 214 19.05 0.09 6.34
CA ASP A 214 20.28 0.42 7.04
C ASP A 214 20.07 0.41 8.58
N PRO A 215 20.61 -0.61 9.29
CA PRO A 215 20.47 -0.72 10.74
C PRO A 215 21.16 0.42 11.51
N MET A 216 22.04 1.20 10.88
CA MET A 216 22.69 2.36 11.51
C MET A 216 21.78 3.60 11.55
N MET A 217 20.62 3.57 10.87
CA MET A 217 19.73 4.74 10.81
C MET A 217 19.05 5.05 12.13
N ILE A 218 18.52 4.06 12.84
CA ILE A 218 17.90 4.28 14.15
C ILE A 218 18.89 4.90 15.16
N PRO A 219 20.11 4.36 15.36
CA PRO A 219 21.12 5.00 16.22
C PRO A 219 21.46 6.43 15.83
N ALA A 220 21.66 6.68 14.53
CA ALA A 220 22.01 8.02 14.05
C ALA A 220 20.89 9.03 14.33
N LEU A 221 19.64 8.63 14.13
CA LEU A 221 18.47 9.46 14.40
C LEU A 221 18.26 9.72 15.89
N ARG A 222 18.47 8.72 16.76
CA ARG A 222 18.46 8.91 18.21
C ARG A 222 19.49 9.95 18.64
N GLN A 223 20.72 9.84 18.11
CA GLN A 223 21.79 10.77 18.43
C GLN A 223 21.48 12.19 17.94
N ASP A 224 20.91 12.34 16.75
CA ASP A 224 20.49 13.64 16.19
C ASP A 224 19.38 14.27 17.04
N TRP A 225 18.40 13.46 17.46
CA TRP A 225 17.32 13.87 18.35
C TRP A 225 17.83 14.28 19.74
N GLU A 226 18.71 13.49 20.35
CA GLU A 226 19.33 13.78 21.65
C GLU A 226 20.11 15.11 21.60
N GLN A 227 20.93 15.32 20.57
CA GLN A 227 21.68 16.58 20.39
C GLN A 227 20.75 17.77 20.21
N HIS A 228 19.64 17.60 19.50
CA HIS A 228 18.67 18.67 19.31
C HIS A 228 17.91 19.01 20.59
N GLU A 229 17.51 18.02 21.39
CA GLU A 229 16.89 18.24 22.71
C GLU A 229 17.88 18.84 23.72
N GLU A 230 19.12 18.37 23.77
CA GLU A 230 20.18 18.94 24.62
C GLU A 230 20.52 20.38 24.18
N GLY A 231 20.53 20.63 22.87
CA GLY A 231 20.65 21.96 22.28
C GLY A 231 19.48 22.88 22.60
N ARG A 232 18.24 22.37 22.66
CA ARG A 232 17.05 23.11 23.14
C ARG A 232 17.14 23.45 24.63
N ILE A 233 17.63 22.53 25.46
CA ILE A 233 17.88 22.78 26.90
C ILE A 233 18.99 23.84 27.09
N GLY A 234 19.88 24.01 26.11
CA GLY A 234 20.87 25.10 26.04
C GLY A 234 20.31 26.51 25.79
N TYR A 235 19.02 26.68 25.47
CA TYR A 235 18.39 27.98 25.26
C TYR A 235 17.30 28.32 26.30
N PHE A 236 17.71 29.12 27.31
CA PHE A 236 16.93 30.15 28.00
C PHE A 236 15.81 29.75 28.99
N ILE A 237 16.16 29.62 30.28
CA ILE A 237 15.40 30.28 31.36
C ILE A 237 15.95 31.71 31.48
N TRP A 238 15.29 32.70 30.85
CA TRP A 238 15.47 34.12 31.18
C TRP A 238 14.15 34.82 31.56
N SER A 239 13.11 34.06 31.87
CA SER A 239 11.82 34.62 32.27
C SER A 239 11.65 34.79 33.79
N LEU A 240 12.67 34.52 34.60
CA LEU A 240 12.55 34.51 36.08
C LEU A 240 13.61 35.36 36.80
N ILE A 241 14.10 36.43 36.17
CA ILE A 241 14.76 37.52 36.89
C ILE A 241 14.09 38.85 36.48
N GLN A 242 13.12 39.26 37.29
CA GLN A 242 12.75 40.66 37.51
C GLN A 242 12.93 40.98 39.00
#